data_AF-B4WQ54-F1
#
_entry.id   AF-B4WQ54-F1
#
_cell.length_a   1.000
_cell.length_b   1.000
_cell.length_c   1.000
_cell.angle_alpha   90.00
_cell.angle_beta   90.00
_cell.angle_gamma   90.00
#
_symmetry.space_group_name_H-M   'P 1'
#
loop_
_entity.id
_entity.type
_entity.pdbx_description
1 polymer ?
#
loop_
_entity_poly.entity_id
_entity_poly.type
_entity_poly.pdbx_seq_one_letter_code
_entity_poly.pdbx_strand_id
1 'polypeptide(L)'
;MPETFPSAEIATETAKHPIDAPLAKVNQRFKAAKLGLKIERRGDKLNLRGTLPPRPDSPKLKAYQQRIPLSLPANKAGLKQIEKTAKVVAARLIENTFSWQDYLGPTAGLKRTGADIGAQIAVFKNHFFESRAGIAKPSSTRTTWEKAYVPYFNKLQAIAAQHPSYSLPEAIYATVQSTKANSRSRQICCTALEALASFLNISLPIELKAYWGSYGNSKTQLRRLPTDDEILQTYEKIKNPAWQFVYGIMATYGLRNHEVFYSDYSMLTSGDDEAAIEVLEATKTGQHDVWPFPLEWVDAFNLREVRLPKVNTDLSTTTLQLVGQLVSKQFRRYEIPFSPYDLRHAWAVRTIGVGLPDTVSARMMGHSVAVHNRTYHRWITRRDQSAAVKAALAKA
;
A
#
# COMPACT_ATOMS: atom_id res chain seq x y z
N MET A 1 50.53 32.59 -54.64
CA MET A 1 51.39 31.95 -53.62
C MET A 1 50.77 32.19 -52.26
N PRO A 2 50.01 31.22 -51.74
CA PRO A 2 49.90 31.01 -50.30
C PRO A 2 50.38 29.59 -49.95
N GLU A 3 51.27 29.54 -48.97
CA GLU A 3 51.91 28.32 -48.46
C GLU A 3 50.89 27.39 -47.80
N THR A 4 50.88 26.15 -48.28
CA THR A 4 50.13 25.03 -47.71
C THR A 4 50.88 24.47 -46.51
N PHE A 5 50.29 24.58 -45.32
CA PHE A 5 50.71 23.79 -44.15
C PHE A 5 50.17 22.35 -44.27
N PRO A 6 51.00 21.31 -44.13
CA PRO A 6 50.53 19.93 -44.10
C PRO A 6 49.95 19.60 -42.72
N SER A 7 48.69 19.18 -42.67
CA SER A 7 48.09 18.56 -41.48
C SER A 7 48.68 17.16 -41.28
N ALA A 8 49.41 17.00 -40.18
CA ALA A 8 49.92 15.71 -39.73
C ALA A 8 48.76 14.83 -39.21
N GLU A 9 48.44 13.75 -39.93
CA GLU A 9 47.68 12.63 -39.39
C GLU A 9 48.53 11.89 -38.36
N ILE A 10 48.22 12.08 -37.07
CA ILE A 10 48.76 11.24 -35.99
C ILE A 10 47.91 9.96 -35.94
N ALA A 11 48.39 8.92 -36.62
CA ALA A 11 47.90 7.55 -36.42
C ALA A 11 48.25 7.10 -34.98
N THR A 12 47.24 6.99 -34.12
CA THR A 12 47.40 6.44 -32.77
C THR A 12 47.43 4.91 -32.84
N GLU A 13 48.64 4.36 -32.78
CA GLU A 13 48.89 2.93 -32.61
C GLU A 13 48.36 2.49 -31.23
N THR A 14 47.14 1.94 -31.17
CA THR A 14 46.59 1.39 -29.93
C THR A 14 47.39 0.17 -29.50
N ALA A 15 48.12 0.28 -28.39
CA ALA A 15 48.78 -0.85 -27.74
C ALA A 15 47.79 -2.02 -27.54
N LYS A 16 48.12 -3.20 -28.09
CA LYS A 16 47.27 -4.40 -28.00
C LYS A 16 47.13 -4.83 -26.54
N HIS A 17 45.89 -4.92 -26.05
CA HIS A 17 45.64 -5.29 -24.67
C HIS A 17 45.95 -6.79 -24.48
N PRO A 18 46.56 -7.22 -23.36
CA PRO A 18 47.01 -8.61 -23.16
C PRO A 18 45.89 -9.66 -23.24
N ILE A 19 44.62 -9.25 -23.11
CA ILE A 19 43.45 -10.12 -23.24
C ILE A 19 42.98 -10.32 -24.69
N ASP A 20 43.43 -9.51 -25.64
CA ASP A 20 42.88 -9.48 -27.00
C ASP A 20 43.20 -10.79 -27.76
N ALA A 21 44.41 -11.33 -27.62
CA ALA A 21 44.79 -12.62 -28.23
C ALA A 21 44.03 -13.82 -27.60
N PRO A 22 43.94 -13.96 -26.26
CA PRO A 22 43.05 -14.94 -25.63
C PRO A 22 41.57 -14.81 -26.03
N LEU A 23 41.04 -13.59 -26.08
CA LEU A 23 39.66 -13.31 -26.49
C LEU A 23 39.39 -13.77 -27.93
N ALA A 24 40.34 -13.52 -28.85
CA ALA A 24 40.23 -13.99 -30.24
C ALA A 24 40.12 -15.52 -30.34
N LYS A 25 40.89 -16.27 -29.55
CA LYS A 25 40.79 -17.73 -29.47
C LYS A 25 39.42 -18.19 -28.94
N VAL A 26 38.85 -17.49 -27.95
CA VAL A 26 37.50 -17.81 -27.45
C VAL A 26 36.44 -17.54 -28.52
N ASN A 27 36.52 -16.42 -29.22
CA ASN A 27 35.60 -16.09 -30.31
C ASN A 27 35.68 -17.07 -31.49
N GLN A 28 36.88 -17.60 -31.80
CA GLN A 28 37.02 -18.68 -32.79
C GLN A 28 36.26 -19.94 -32.34
N ARG A 29 36.36 -20.33 -31.07
CA ARG A 29 35.59 -21.45 -30.50
C ARG A 29 34.08 -21.20 -30.56
N PHE A 30 33.63 -19.98 -30.25
CA PHE A 30 32.20 -19.62 -30.36
C PHE A 30 31.69 -19.69 -31.80
N LYS A 31 32.50 -19.26 -32.77
CA LYS A 31 32.18 -19.35 -34.18
C LYS A 31 32.09 -20.81 -34.63
N ALA A 32 33.06 -21.65 -34.26
CA ALA A 32 33.06 -23.08 -34.58
C ALA A 32 31.83 -23.80 -34.00
N ALA A 33 31.43 -23.45 -32.79
CA ALA A 33 30.23 -24.00 -32.13
C ALA A 33 28.92 -23.28 -32.50
N LYS A 34 28.93 -22.35 -33.46
CA LYS A 34 27.76 -21.60 -33.95
C LYS A 34 26.92 -20.94 -32.83
N LEU A 35 27.55 -20.43 -31.78
CA LEU A 35 26.85 -19.84 -30.62
C LEU A 35 26.03 -18.57 -30.92
N GLY A 36 26.23 -17.91 -32.07
CA GLY A 36 25.56 -16.66 -32.42
C GLY A 36 25.99 -15.43 -31.60
N LEU A 37 26.99 -15.59 -30.72
CA LEU A 37 27.51 -14.56 -29.82
C LEU A 37 29.02 -14.40 -30.00
N LYS A 38 29.52 -13.18 -29.75
CA LYS A 38 30.95 -12.87 -29.66
C LYS A 38 31.25 -12.00 -28.44
N ILE A 39 32.44 -12.16 -27.88
CA ILE A 39 32.96 -11.31 -26.82
C ILE A 39 33.63 -10.09 -27.45
N GLU A 40 33.32 -8.89 -26.94
CA GLU A 40 33.97 -7.63 -27.31
C GLU A 40 34.56 -6.96 -26.07
N ARG A 41 35.79 -6.46 -26.18
CA ARG A 41 36.38 -5.56 -25.20
C ARG A 41 36.01 -4.11 -25.54
N ARG A 42 35.59 -3.34 -24.55
CA ARG A 42 35.41 -1.89 -24.62
C ARG A 42 36.03 -1.25 -23.39
N GLY A 43 37.14 -0.53 -23.59
CA GLY A 43 38.00 -0.08 -22.50
C GLY A 43 38.47 -1.28 -21.67
N ASP A 44 38.22 -1.21 -20.37
CA ASP A 44 38.58 -2.25 -19.39
C ASP A 44 37.45 -3.25 -19.12
N LYS A 45 36.39 -3.26 -19.94
CA LYS A 45 35.23 -4.13 -19.75
C LYS A 45 34.99 -5.08 -20.92
N LEU A 46 34.50 -6.27 -20.62
CA LEU A 46 34.06 -7.28 -21.58
C LEU A 46 32.54 -7.30 -21.72
N ASN A 47 32.06 -7.42 -22.95
CA ASN A 47 30.63 -7.45 -23.29
C ASN A 47 30.36 -8.60 -24.26
N LEU A 48 29.11 -9.09 -24.30
CA LEU A 48 28.66 -9.99 -25.35
C LEU A 48 27.97 -9.19 -26.45
N ARG A 49 28.20 -9.54 -27.71
CA ARG A 49 27.50 -9.00 -28.88
C ARG A 49 26.93 -10.14 -29.71
N GLY A 50 25.70 -9.99 -30.16
CA GLY A 50 25.03 -10.95 -31.04
C GLY A 50 23.68 -10.42 -31.50
N THR A 51 22.98 -11.21 -32.31
CA THR A 51 21.60 -10.91 -32.71
C THR A 51 20.66 -11.31 -31.58
N LEU A 52 20.04 -10.32 -30.95
CA LEU A 52 19.22 -10.50 -29.75
C LEU A 52 17.83 -9.93 -29.98
N PRO A 53 16.79 -10.42 -29.26
CA PRO A 53 15.47 -9.81 -29.26
C PRO A 53 15.54 -8.30 -28.97
N PRO A 54 14.61 -7.47 -29.46
CA PRO A 54 14.57 -6.06 -29.09
C PRO A 54 14.55 -5.85 -27.58
N ARG A 55 15.19 -4.78 -27.11
CA ARG A 55 15.06 -4.35 -25.71
C ARG A 55 13.63 -3.88 -25.45
N PRO A 56 13.13 -3.96 -24.19
CA PRO A 56 11.77 -3.54 -23.85
C PRO A 56 11.43 -2.09 -24.25
N ASP A 57 12.42 -1.21 -24.31
CA ASP A 57 12.32 0.20 -24.67
C ASP A 57 12.68 0.48 -26.15
N SER A 58 12.99 -0.55 -26.94
CA SER A 58 13.43 -0.38 -28.32
C SER A 58 12.24 -0.25 -29.27
N PRO A 59 12.25 0.73 -30.21
CA PRO A 59 11.21 0.84 -31.24
C PRO A 59 11.29 -0.26 -32.33
N LYS A 60 12.27 -1.17 -32.24
CA LYS A 60 12.47 -2.23 -33.24
C LYS A 60 11.65 -3.47 -32.88
N LEU A 61 11.03 -4.07 -33.89
CA LEU A 61 10.15 -5.24 -33.73
C LEU A 61 10.85 -6.59 -33.97
N LYS A 62 12.00 -6.59 -34.64
CA LYS A 62 12.75 -7.81 -34.99
C LYS A 62 14.09 -7.85 -34.28
N ALA A 63 14.57 -9.06 -34.02
CA ALA A 63 15.90 -9.27 -33.44
C ALA A 63 16.97 -8.58 -34.28
N TYR A 64 17.90 -7.89 -33.62
CA TYR A 64 18.97 -7.16 -34.27
C TYR A 64 20.24 -7.24 -33.45
N GLN A 65 21.36 -6.86 -34.07
CA GLN A 65 22.65 -6.95 -33.40
C GLN A 65 22.75 -5.95 -32.24
N GLN A 66 22.94 -6.48 -31.04
CA GLN A 66 22.94 -5.73 -29.80
C GLN A 66 24.05 -6.22 -28.87
N ARG A 67 24.27 -5.48 -27.78
CA ARG A 67 25.24 -5.80 -26.74
C ARG A 67 24.57 -6.07 -25.41
N ILE A 68 25.12 -7.03 -24.68
CA ILE A 68 24.77 -7.34 -23.29
C ILE A 68 25.91 -6.80 -22.41
N PRO A 69 25.67 -5.72 -21.65
CA PRO A 69 26.67 -5.19 -20.72
C PRO A 69 26.73 -6.09 -19.48
N LEU A 70 27.88 -6.74 -19.25
CA LEU A 70 28.07 -7.65 -18.11
C LEU A 70 28.94 -7.08 -17.00
N SER A 71 29.49 -5.87 -17.20
CA SER A 71 30.40 -5.18 -16.27
C SER A 71 31.61 -6.04 -15.83
N LEU A 72 32.05 -6.99 -16.65
CA LEU A 72 33.17 -7.87 -16.35
C LEU A 72 34.50 -7.20 -16.72
N PRO A 73 35.54 -7.28 -15.87
CA PRO A 73 36.84 -6.70 -16.19
C PRO A 73 37.54 -7.43 -17.33
N ALA A 74 38.34 -6.71 -18.10
CA ALA A 74 39.12 -7.22 -19.24
C ALA A 74 40.36 -8.05 -18.83
N ASN A 75 40.22 -8.96 -17.86
CA ASN A 75 41.30 -9.82 -17.38
C ASN A 75 40.98 -11.31 -17.60
N LYS A 76 41.92 -12.21 -17.26
CA LYS A 76 41.75 -13.67 -17.45
C LYS A 76 40.53 -14.23 -16.70
N ALA A 77 40.23 -13.72 -15.50
CA ALA A 77 39.08 -14.13 -14.70
C ALA A 77 37.76 -13.71 -15.36
N GLY A 78 37.68 -12.45 -15.81
CA GLY A 78 36.54 -11.92 -16.56
C GLY A 78 36.33 -12.66 -17.87
N LEU A 79 37.40 -13.06 -18.58
CA LEU A 79 37.31 -13.86 -19.80
C LEU A 79 36.73 -15.26 -19.56
N LYS A 80 37.14 -15.94 -18.49
CA LYS A 80 36.58 -17.25 -18.10
C LYS A 80 35.11 -17.13 -17.70
N GLN A 81 34.74 -16.05 -17.01
CA GLN A 81 33.38 -15.80 -16.57
C GLN A 81 32.46 -15.47 -17.74
N ILE A 82 32.87 -14.56 -18.63
CA ILE A 82 32.07 -14.21 -19.80
C ILE A 82 31.89 -15.39 -20.76
N GLU A 83 32.87 -16.31 -20.83
CA GLU A 83 32.75 -17.54 -21.61
C GLU A 83 31.60 -18.43 -21.11
N LYS A 84 31.48 -18.59 -19.78
CA LYS A 84 30.36 -19.33 -19.17
C LYS A 84 29.04 -18.63 -19.41
N THR A 85 28.98 -17.32 -19.19
CA THR A 85 27.76 -16.52 -19.39
C THR A 85 27.29 -16.59 -20.83
N ALA A 86 28.20 -16.59 -21.82
CA ALA A 86 27.83 -16.72 -23.23
C ALA A 86 27.11 -18.04 -23.53
N LYS A 87 27.54 -19.16 -22.94
CA LYS A 87 26.88 -20.46 -23.11
C LYS A 87 25.45 -20.45 -22.55
N VAL A 88 25.25 -19.84 -21.38
CA VAL A 88 23.93 -19.68 -20.76
C VAL A 88 23.02 -18.80 -21.62
N VAL A 89 23.53 -17.67 -22.10
CA VAL A 89 22.77 -16.79 -23.00
C VAL A 89 22.41 -17.51 -24.29
N ALA A 90 23.35 -18.25 -24.89
CA ALA A 90 23.11 -19.02 -26.10
C ALA A 90 22.02 -20.10 -25.89
N ALA A 91 22.06 -20.86 -24.80
CA ALA A 91 21.03 -21.83 -24.45
C ALA A 91 19.64 -21.16 -24.34
N ARG A 92 19.54 -20.05 -23.61
CA ARG A 92 18.29 -19.29 -23.46
C ARG A 92 17.76 -18.72 -24.78
N LEU A 93 18.65 -18.33 -25.70
CA LEU A 93 18.23 -17.88 -27.03
C LEU A 93 17.69 -19.03 -27.87
N ILE A 94 18.29 -20.22 -27.79
CA ILE A 94 17.81 -21.42 -28.49
C ILE A 94 16.45 -21.87 -27.93
N GLU A 95 16.29 -21.82 -26.62
CA GLU A 95 15.05 -22.20 -25.91
C GLU A 95 13.96 -21.11 -25.97
N ASN A 96 14.23 -19.95 -26.58
CA ASN A 96 13.36 -18.77 -26.59
C ASN A 96 12.97 -18.25 -25.18
N THR A 97 13.83 -18.47 -24.18
CA THR A 97 13.63 -18.04 -22.78
C THR A 97 14.47 -16.81 -22.39
N PHE A 98 15.16 -16.18 -23.34
CA PHE A 98 16.00 -15.00 -23.09
C PHE A 98 15.19 -13.77 -22.63
N SER A 99 15.60 -13.15 -21.52
CA SER A 99 15.03 -11.90 -21.01
C SER A 99 16.11 -10.83 -20.78
N TRP A 100 15.88 -9.62 -21.29
CA TRP A 100 16.78 -8.47 -21.09
C TRP A 100 16.88 -8.03 -19.62
N GLN A 101 15.84 -8.29 -18.81
CA GLN A 101 15.81 -7.88 -17.40
C GLN A 101 16.91 -8.53 -16.56
N ASP A 102 17.45 -9.67 -17.00
CA ASP A 102 18.57 -10.33 -16.33
C ASP A 102 19.91 -9.57 -16.51
N TYR A 103 19.93 -8.57 -17.41
CA TYR A 103 21.16 -7.90 -17.84
C TYR A 103 21.05 -6.36 -17.83
N LEU A 104 19.89 -5.80 -17.44
CA LEU A 104 19.65 -4.36 -17.41
C LEU A 104 19.37 -3.89 -15.97
N GLY A 105 20.22 -3.01 -15.43
CA GLY A 105 20.00 -2.28 -14.18
C GLY A 105 21.01 -2.54 -13.05
N PRO A 106 20.97 -1.75 -11.96
CA PRO A 106 21.82 -1.90 -10.77
C PRO A 106 21.65 -3.26 -10.06
N THR A 107 20.55 -3.94 -10.35
CA THR A 107 20.11 -5.21 -9.74
C THR A 107 20.45 -6.44 -10.59
N ALA A 108 21.22 -6.31 -11.68
CA ALA A 108 21.74 -7.46 -12.45
C ALA A 108 22.59 -8.42 -11.57
N GLY A 109 23.04 -7.96 -10.39
CA GLY A 109 23.68 -8.79 -9.36
C GLY A 109 22.73 -9.51 -8.38
N LEU A 110 21.43 -9.20 -8.36
CA LEU A 110 20.43 -9.79 -7.45
C LEU A 110 19.74 -11.03 -8.02
N LYS A 111 19.85 -11.29 -9.33
CA LYS A 111 19.46 -12.58 -9.95
C LYS A 111 20.70 -13.46 -10.17
N ARG A 112 21.52 -13.62 -9.14
CA ARG A 112 22.29 -14.86 -9.01
C ARG A 112 21.27 -15.94 -8.67
N THR A 113 21.13 -16.91 -9.58
CA THR A 113 20.71 -18.30 -9.31
C THR A 113 20.28 -18.56 -7.84
N GLY A 114 18.98 -18.59 -7.56
CA GLY A 114 18.44 -19.10 -6.30
C GLY A 114 18.30 -18.13 -5.12
N ALA A 115 18.11 -16.82 -5.34
CA ALA A 115 17.71 -15.93 -4.24
C ALA A 115 16.30 -16.30 -3.74
N ASP A 116 16.24 -16.86 -2.53
CA ASP A 116 15.01 -17.22 -1.80
C ASP A 116 14.02 -16.05 -1.75
N ILE A 117 12.73 -16.33 -1.93
CA ILE A 117 11.64 -15.34 -1.87
C ILE A 117 11.66 -14.59 -0.53
N GLY A 118 12.06 -15.25 0.55
CA GLY A 118 12.27 -14.61 1.85
C GLY A 118 13.29 -13.47 1.81
N ALA A 119 14.43 -13.67 1.13
CA ALA A 119 15.44 -12.63 0.97
C ALA A 119 14.91 -11.46 0.13
N GLN A 120 14.14 -11.73 -0.93
CA GLN A 120 13.53 -10.69 -1.78
C GLN A 120 12.51 -9.84 -1.00
N ILE A 121 11.68 -10.46 -0.15
CA ILE A 121 10.74 -9.77 0.74
C ILE A 121 11.48 -8.92 1.77
N ALA A 122 12.62 -9.41 2.31
CA ALA A 122 13.42 -8.66 3.27
C ALA A 122 14.02 -7.38 2.64
N VAL A 123 14.52 -7.47 1.41
CA VAL A 123 15.00 -6.28 0.68
C VAL A 123 13.84 -5.33 0.36
N PHE A 124 12.69 -5.87 -0.06
CA PHE A 124 11.50 -5.05 -0.32
C PHE A 124 11.00 -4.33 0.95
N LYS A 125 11.10 -4.96 2.12
CA LYS A 125 10.76 -4.34 3.41
C LYS A 125 11.56 -3.06 3.63
N ASN A 126 12.88 -3.11 3.47
CA ASN A 126 13.73 -1.95 3.67
C ASN A 126 13.35 -0.82 2.70
N HIS A 127 13.22 -1.15 1.41
CA HIS A 127 12.79 -0.19 0.40
C HIS A 127 11.40 0.42 0.69
N PHE A 128 10.45 -0.38 1.19
CA PHE A 128 9.10 0.07 1.52
C PHE A 128 9.11 1.16 2.61
N PHE A 129 9.94 1.00 3.64
CA PHE A 129 10.08 1.97 4.73
C PHE A 129 10.90 3.19 4.30
N GLU A 130 12.01 2.99 3.60
CA GLU A 130 12.86 4.09 3.09
C GLU A 130 12.10 5.01 2.14
N SER A 131 11.36 4.45 1.18
CA SER A 131 10.55 5.22 0.21
C SER A 131 9.42 6.04 0.84
N ARG A 132 9.08 5.79 2.11
CA ARG A 132 8.00 6.48 2.84
C ARG A 132 8.51 7.30 4.02
N ALA A 133 9.82 7.29 4.26
CA ALA A 133 10.43 8.12 5.28
C ALA A 133 10.18 9.61 4.94
N GLY A 134 9.64 10.36 5.89
CA GLY A 134 9.33 11.79 5.73
C GLY A 134 8.04 12.11 4.95
N ILE A 135 7.40 11.13 4.30
CA ILE A 135 6.17 11.36 3.51
C ILE A 135 4.91 10.95 4.28
N ALA A 136 4.95 9.84 5.02
CA ALA A 136 3.79 9.28 5.71
C ALA A 136 4.03 9.14 7.22
N LYS A 137 2.96 9.26 8.02
CA LYS A 137 3.03 9.06 9.49
C LYS A 137 3.63 7.67 9.80
N PRO A 138 4.72 7.56 10.57
CA PRO A 138 5.45 6.28 10.78
C PRO A 138 4.57 5.13 11.28
N SER A 139 3.65 5.41 12.21
CA SER A 139 2.71 4.43 12.77
C SER A 139 1.77 3.83 11.72
N SER A 140 1.32 4.65 10.76
CA SER A 140 0.43 4.23 9.66
C SER A 140 1.16 3.34 8.65
N THR A 141 2.41 3.68 8.32
CA THR A 141 3.28 2.90 7.44
C THR A 141 3.58 1.54 8.04
N ARG A 142 3.92 1.50 9.34
CA ARG A 142 4.16 0.26 10.08
C ARG A 142 2.92 -0.64 10.12
N THR A 143 1.76 -0.07 10.45
CA THR A 143 0.49 -0.82 10.46
C THR A 143 0.16 -1.39 9.07
N THR A 144 0.38 -0.61 8.01
CA THR A 144 0.18 -1.07 6.63
C THR A 144 1.08 -2.26 6.32
N TRP A 145 2.36 -2.17 6.64
CA TRP A 145 3.29 -3.29 6.45
C TRP A 145 2.85 -4.53 7.22
N GLU A 146 2.67 -4.41 8.54
CA GLU A 146 2.41 -5.55 9.43
C GLU A 146 1.04 -6.19 9.22
N LYS A 147 -0.01 -5.41 8.94
CA LYS A 147 -1.38 -5.91 8.85
C LYS A 147 -1.87 -6.12 7.43
N ALA A 148 -1.38 -5.33 6.47
CA ALA A 148 -1.86 -5.39 5.09
C ALA A 148 -0.87 -6.13 4.16
N TYR A 149 0.43 -6.15 4.43
CA TYR A 149 1.41 -6.75 3.52
C TYR A 149 1.91 -8.12 4.03
N VAL A 150 2.43 -8.16 5.26
CA VAL A 150 3.02 -9.38 5.86
C VAL A 150 2.13 -10.62 5.76
N PRO A 151 0.80 -10.58 6.03
CA PRO A 151 -0.03 -11.77 5.93
C PRO A 151 -0.03 -12.41 4.53
N TYR A 152 0.04 -11.60 3.47
CA TYR A 152 0.03 -12.09 2.09
C TYR A 152 1.43 -12.48 1.61
N PHE A 153 2.49 -11.89 2.17
CA PHE A 153 3.86 -12.34 1.93
C PHE A 153 4.15 -13.69 2.58
N ASN A 154 3.70 -13.90 3.82
CA ASN A 154 3.78 -15.22 4.46
C ASN A 154 3.01 -16.27 3.65
N LYS A 155 1.85 -15.90 3.11
CA LYS A 155 1.05 -16.77 2.24
C LYS A 155 1.76 -17.07 0.92
N LEU A 156 2.40 -16.07 0.30
CA LEU A 156 3.22 -16.25 -0.90
C LEU A 156 4.38 -17.22 -0.65
N GLN A 157 5.09 -17.06 0.47
CA GLN A 157 6.18 -17.96 0.85
C GLN A 157 5.68 -19.39 1.07
N ALA A 158 4.55 -19.55 1.76
CA ALA A 158 3.95 -20.87 1.97
C ALA A 158 3.57 -21.56 0.65
N ILE A 159 2.95 -20.82 -0.29
CA ILE A 159 2.58 -21.35 -1.60
C ILE A 159 3.81 -21.70 -2.44
N ALA A 160 4.84 -20.85 -2.43
CA ALA A 160 6.08 -21.13 -3.15
C ALA A 160 6.82 -22.35 -2.57
N ALA A 161 6.77 -22.55 -1.25
CA ALA A 161 7.34 -23.73 -0.60
C ALA A 161 6.56 -25.01 -0.91
N GLN A 162 5.23 -24.94 -1.00
CA GLN A 162 4.36 -26.07 -1.37
C GLN A 162 4.47 -26.44 -2.85
N HIS A 163 4.84 -25.48 -3.71
CA HIS A 163 4.96 -25.68 -5.15
C HIS A 163 6.34 -25.23 -5.66
N PRO A 164 7.42 -26.01 -5.41
CA PRO A 164 8.79 -25.62 -5.78
C PRO A 164 9.01 -25.43 -7.28
N SER A 165 8.14 -25.98 -8.13
CA SER A 165 8.17 -25.83 -9.59
C SER A 165 7.57 -24.51 -10.07
N TYR A 166 6.85 -23.77 -9.23
CA TYR A 166 6.26 -22.49 -9.62
C TYR A 166 7.32 -21.41 -9.77
N SER A 167 7.24 -20.68 -10.87
CA SER A 167 7.85 -19.36 -10.99
C SER A 167 7.20 -18.38 -10.00
N LEU A 168 7.91 -17.29 -9.71
CA LEU A 168 7.38 -16.25 -8.82
C LEU A 168 6.05 -15.64 -9.32
N PRO A 169 5.84 -15.35 -10.63
CA PRO A 169 4.52 -14.97 -11.15
C PRO A 169 3.42 -16.01 -10.87
N GLU A 170 3.70 -17.30 -11.06
CA GLU A 170 2.73 -18.37 -10.79
C GLU A 170 2.38 -18.45 -9.30
N ALA A 171 3.38 -18.34 -8.41
CA ALA A 171 3.17 -18.27 -6.97
C ALA A 171 2.35 -17.03 -6.56
N ILE A 172 2.56 -15.89 -7.20
CA ILE A 172 1.77 -14.67 -7.00
C ILE A 172 0.30 -14.91 -7.39
N TYR A 173 0.02 -15.45 -8.58
CA TYR A 173 -1.36 -15.73 -9.00
C TYR A 173 -2.04 -16.75 -8.09
N ALA A 174 -1.36 -17.82 -7.72
CA ALA A 174 -1.88 -18.81 -6.78
C ALA A 174 -2.20 -18.18 -5.40
N THR A 175 -1.35 -17.25 -4.93
CA THR A 175 -1.57 -16.51 -3.69
C THR A 175 -2.81 -15.64 -3.75
N VAL A 176 -2.98 -14.91 -4.86
CA VAL A 176 -4.19 -14.13 -5.12
C VAL A 176 -5.40 -15.06 -5.10
N GLN A 177 -5.38 -16.14 -5.89
CA GLN A 177 -6.47 -17.10 -6.03
C GLN A 177 -6.90 -17.78 -4.72
N SER A 178 -5.99 -17.98 -3.77
CA SER A 178 -6.31 -18.55 -2.45
C SER A 178 -7.04 -17.61 -1.48
N THR A 179 -7.35 -16.37 -1.88
CA THR A 179 -8.19 -15.45 -1.07
C THR A 179 -9.65 -15.48 -1.55
N LYS A 180 -10.63 -15.07 -0.76
CA LYS A 180 -12.04 -15.06 -1.22
C LYS A 180 -12.23 -14.04 -2.35
N ALA A 181 -12.79 -14.44 -3.50
CA ALA A 181 -13.06 -13.51 -4.60
C ALA A 181 -14.01 -12.38 -4.18
N ASN A 182 -13.91 -11.20 -4.82
CA ASN A 182 -14.73 -10.02 -4.53
C ASN A 182 -14.74 -9.61 -3.04
N SER A 183 -13.58 -9.65 -2.38
CA SER A 183 -13.46 -9.33 -0.96
C SER A 183 -12.40 -8.27 -0.69
N ARG A 184 -12.50 -7.61 0.47
CA ARG A 184 -11.47 -6.66 0.92
C ARG A 184 -10.10 -7.33 1.05
N SER A 185 -10.04 -8.58 1.53
CA SER A 185 -8.77 -9.30 1.64
C SER A 185 -8.14 -9.59 0.28
N ARG A 186 -8.95 -9.93 -0.74
CA ARG A 186 -8.48 -10.08 -2.14
C ARG A 186 -7.86 -8.79 -2.67
N GLN A 187 -8.50 -7.65 -2.45
CA GLN A 187 -7.96 -6.35 -2.88
C GLN A 187 -6.62 -6.05 -2.21
N ILE A 188 -6.52 -6.24 -0.89
CA ILE A 188 -5.27 -6.00 -0.15
C ILE A 188 -4.17 -6.95 -0.63
N CYS A 189 -4.49 -8.24 -0.83
CA CYS A 189 -3.57 -9.22 -1.38
C CYS A 189 -2.98 -8.75 -2.72
N CYS A 190 -3.85 -8.35 -3.65
CA CYS A 190 -3.42 -7.87 -4.96
C CYS A 190 -2.56 -6.60 -4.83
N THR A 191 -2.94 -5.63 -3.98
CA THR A 191 -2.12 -4.42 -3.74
C THR A 191 -0.72 -4.75 -3.21
N ALA A 192 -0.62 -5.64 -2.22
CA ALA A 192 0.66 -6.00 -1.62
C ALA A 192 1.57 -6.74 -2.61
N LEU A 193 1.02 -7.67 -3.39
CA LEU A 193 1.77 -8.46 -4.36
C LEU A 193 2.14 -7.67 -5.62
N GLU A 194 1.29 -6.73 -6.06
CA GLU A 194 1.59 -5.81 -7.16
C GLU A 194 2.77 -4.90 -6.79
N ALA A 195 2.81 -4.41 -5.54
CA ALA A 195 3.91 -3.59 -5.04
C ALA A 195 5.23 -4.38 -5.02
N LEU A 196 5.20 -5.65 -4.60
CA LEU A 196 6.36 -6.53 -4.64
C LEU A 196 6.81 -6.82 -6.09
N ALA A 197 5.88 -7.15 -6.98
CA ALA A 197 6.18 -7.43 -8.39
C ALA A 197 6.80 -6.21 -9.08
N SER A 198 6.24 -5.02 -8.83
CA SER A 198 6.78 -3.75 -9.33
C SER A 198 8.19 -3.49 -8.80
N PHE A 199 8.43 -3.67 -7.50
CA PHE A 199 9.75 -3.51 -6.90
C PHE A 199 10.80 -4.45 -7.51
N LEU A 200 10.41 -5.71 -7.75
CA LEU A 200 11.27 -6.72 -8.37
C LEU A 200 11.36 -6.59 -9.90
N ASN A 201 10.68 -5.60 -10.49
CA ASN A 201 10.54 -5.40 -11.93
C ASN A 201 10.08 -6.66 -12.68
N ILE A 202 9.11 -7.38 -12.09
CA ILE A 202 8.53 -8.58 -12.67
C ILE A 202 7.34 -8.19 -13.53
N SER A 203 7.39 -8.54 -14.81
CA SER A 203 6.23 -8.40 -15.69
C SER A 203 5.22 -9.52 -15.40
N LEU A 204 4.03 -9.14 -14.97
CA LEU A 204 2.91 -10.07 -14.80
C LEU A 204 2.10 -10.13 -16.11
N PRO A 205 1.77 -11.33 -16.63
CA PRO A 205 0.94 -11.46 -17.83
C PRO A 205 -0.43 -10.78 -17.75
N ILE A 206 -1.01 -10.69 -16.55
CA ILE A 206 -2.31 -10.12 -16.25
C ILE A 206 -2.14 -9.24 -15.00
N GLU A 207 -2.53 -7.98 -15.08
CA GLU A 207 -2.49 -7.07 -13.94
C GLU A 207 -3.30 -7.62 -12.76
N LEU A 208 -2.77 -7.57 -11.54
CA LEU A 208 -3.48 -8.14 -10.39
C LEU A 208 -4.78 -7.36 -10.07
N LYS A 209 -4.89 -6.13 -10.56
CA LYS A 209 -6.10 -5.31 -10.47
C LYS A 209 -7.32 -5.98 -11.10
N ALA A 210 -7.14 -6.78 -12.14
CA ALA A 210 -8.22 -7.57 -12.75
C ALA A 210 -8.86 -8.56 -11.77
N TYR A 211 -8.12 -8.98 -10.73
CA TYR A 211 -8.57 -9.94 -9.72
C TYR A 211 -9.12 -9.28 -8.45
N TRP A 212 -9.17 -7.94 -8.36
CA TRP A 212 -9.70 -7.23 -7.18
C TRP A 212 -11.18 -7.54 -6.93
N GLY A 213 -11.95 -7.66 -8.01
CA GLY A 213 -13.40 -7.81 -7.97
C GLY A 213 -14.14 -6.49 -7.74
N SER A 214 -15.47 -6.53 -7.84
CA SER A 214 -16.36 -5.37 -7.71
C SER A 214 -16.68 -5.01 -6.25
N TYR A 215 -15.78 -5.31 -5.30
CA TYR A 215 -15.97 -4.96 -3.89
C TYR A 215 -15.85 -3.44 -3.72
N GLY A 216 -16.96 -2.76 -3.99
CA GLY A 216 -17.20 -1.37 -3.67
C GLY A 216 -18.22 -1.25 -2.53
N ASN A 217 -18.32 -0.07 -1.94
CA ASN A 217 -19.28 0.27 -0.88
C ASN A 217 -20.76 0.08 -1.28
N SER A 218 -21.06 -0.35 -2.51
CA SER A 218 -22.42 -0.63 -2.99
C SER A 218 -23.10 -1.81 -2.27
N LYS A 219 -22.33 -2.68 -1.62
CA LYS A 219 -22.85 -3.77 -0.75
C LYS A 219 -22.56 -3.53 0.72
N THR A 220 -22.48 -2.28 1.17
CA THR A 220 -22.57 -2.03 2.61
C THR A 220 -23.98 -2.46 3.00
N GLN A 221 -24.11 -3.63 3.65
CA GLN A 221 -25.40 -4.07 4.19
C GLN A 221 -26.02 -2.90 4.93
N LEU A 222 -27.31 -2.72 4.72
CA LEU A 222 -28.08 -1.66 5.34
C LEU A 222 -27.98 -1.85 6.86
N ARG A 223 -27.05 -1.13 7.50
CA ARG A 223 -26.79 -1.29 8.94
C ARG A 223 -28.03 -0.87 9.68
N ARG A 224 -28.54 -1.73 10.56
CA ARG A 224 -29.50 -1.30 11.59
C ARG A 224 -28.71 -0.45 12.59
N LEU A 225 -28.96 0.85 12.57
CA LEU A 225 -28.42 1.77 13.56
C LEU A 225 -29.29 1.72 14.82
N PRO A 226 -28.71 1.87 16.01
CA PRO A 226 -29.49 1.94 17.23
C PRO A 226 -30.35 3.20 17.26
N THR A 227 -31.55 3.10 17.80
CA THR A 227 -32.41 4.26 18.09
C THR A 227 -31.88 5.02 19.31
N ASP A 228 -32.37 6.24 19.50
CA ASP A 228 -32.03 7.07 20.66
C ASP A 228 -32.43 6.37 21.97
N ASP A 229 -33.62 5.77 22.02
CA ASP A 229 -34.08 4.96 23.15
C ASP A 229 -33.18 3.75 23.42
N GLU A 230 -32.77 3.02 22.37
CA GLU A 230 -31.85 1.88 22.51
C GLU A 230 -30.51 2.32 23.07
N ILE A 231 -30.03 3.52 22.72
CA ILE A 231 -28.77 4.08 23.22
C ILE A 231 -28.91 4.46 24.70
N LEU A 232 -29.97 5.19 25.06
CA LEU A 232 -30.25 5.59 26.44
C LEU A 232 -30.39 4.36 27.36
N GLN A 233 -31.19 3.37 26.95
CA GLN A 233 -31.36 2.12 27.71
C GLN A 233 -30.07 1.30 27.81
N THR A 234 -29.20 1.37 26.81
CA THR A 234 -27.90 0.68 26.85
C THR A 234 -26.95 1.39 27.81
N TYR A 235 -26.93 2.72 27.81
CA TYR A 235 -26.11 3.53 28.70
C TYR A 235 -26.36 3.19 30.18
N GLU A 236 -27.62 3.05 30.57
CA GLU A 236 -28.02 2.70 31.94
C GLU A 236 -27.52 1.31 32.39
N LYS A 237 -27.32 0.39 31.45
CA LYS A 237 -26.85 -0.97 31.75
C LYS A 237 -25.33 -1.04 31.99
N ILE A 238 -24.57 -0.02 31.61
CA ILE A 238 -23.11 0.00 31.74
C ILE A 238 -22.72 0.38 33.17
N LYS A 239 -22.35 -0.63 33.97
CA LYS A 239 -22.07 -0.45 35.40
C LYS A 239 -20.75 0.27 35.73
N ASN A 240 -19.75 0.18 34.85
CA ASN A 240 -18.44 0.80 35.12
C ASN A 240 -18.50 2.27 34.68
N PRO A 241 -18.37 3.25 35.60
CA PRO A 241 -18.56 4.66 35.25
C PRO A 241 -17.59 5.16 34.18
N ALA A 242 -16.37 4.63 34.15
CA ALA A 242 -15.38 5.06 33.18
C ALA A 242 -15.70 4.56 31.76
N TRP A 243 -16.21 3.33 31.64
CA TRP A 243 -16.67 2.81 30.35
C TRP A 243 -18.05 3.34 29.94
N GLN A 244 -18.88 3.69 30.92
CA GLN A 244 -20.14 4.38 30.71
C GLN A 244 -19.90 5.78 30.13
N PHE A 245 -18.91 6.53 30.67
CA PHE A 245 -18.44 7.78 30.09
C PHE A 245 -17.95 7.62 28.65
N VAL A 246 -17.09 6.62 28.38
CA VAL A 246 -16.61 6.33 27.01
C VAL A 246 -17.77 6.09 26.05
N TYR A 247 -18.78 5.32 26.46
CA TYR A 247 -19.97 5.09 25.66
C TYR A 247 -20.74 6.39 25.41
N GLY A 248 -20.98 7.19 26.46
CA GLY A 248 -21.74 8.43 26.39
C GLY A 248 -21.08 9.47 25.48
N ILE A 249 -19.77 9.66 25.58
CA ILE A 249 -19.01 10.53 24.68
C ILE A 249 -19.14 10.04 23.23
N MET A 250 -18.96 8.74 22.97
CA MET A 250 -19.06 8.22 21.60
C MET A 250 -20.46 8.38 21.01
N ALA A 251 -21.51 8.21 21.81
CA ALA A 251 -22.89 8.37 21.39
C ALA A 251 -23.25 9.83 21.10
N THR A 252 -22.73 10.75 21.92
CA THR A 252 -23.07 12.18 21.91
C THR A 252 -22.27 12.98 20.89
N TYR A 253 -21.01 12.64 20.67
CA TYR A 253 -20.09 13.34 19.76
C TYR A 253 -19.74 12.53 18.51
N GLY A 254 -20.24 11.30 18.39
CA GLY A 254 -20.01 10.48 17.20
C GLY A 254 -18.54 10.11 16.96
N LEU A 255 -17.70 10.04 17.99
CA LEU A 255 -16.27 9.75 17.88
C LEU A 255 -15.95 8.34 17.35
N ARG A 256 -14.79 8.18 16.71
CA ARG A 256 -14.19 6.85 16.44
C ARG A 256 -13.71 6.27 17.76
N ASN A 257 -13.68 4.95 17.82
CA ASN A 257 -13.35 4.21 19.04
C ASN A 257 -12.08 4.68 19.78
N HIS A 258 -11.04 5.11 19.05
CA HIS A 258 -9.82 5.58 19.69
C HIS A 258 -9.86 7.07 20.04
N GLU A 259 -10.62 7.90 19.32
CA GLU A 259 -10.65 9.36 19.48
C GLU A 259 -11.07 9.77 20.91
N VAL A 260 -11.94 9.00 21.56
CA VAL A 260 -12.34 9.22 22.97
C VAL A 260 -11.17 9.29 23.97
N PHE A 261 -10.03 8.66 23.65
CA PHE A 261 -8.82 8.69 24.49
C PHE A 261 -7.81 9.76 24.07
N TYR A 262 -8.06 10.46 22.95
CA TYR A 262 -7.21 11.50 22.39
C TYR A 262 -8.06 12.75 22.07
N SER A 263 -8.89 13.15 23.04
CA SER A 263 -9.70 14.37 22.95
C SER A 263 -9.42 15.26 24.15
N ASP A 264 -9.44 16.58 23.94
CA ASP A 264 -9.48 17.58 25.00
C ASP A 264 -10.94 17.82 25.40
N TYR A 265 -11.20 17.71 26.70
CA TYR A 265 -12.52 17.87 27.30
C TYR A 265 -12.64 19.19 28.10
N SER A 266 -11.65 20.08 28.01
CA SER A 266 -11.58 21.29 28.83
C SER A 266 -12.83 22.17 28.67
N MET A 267 -13.27 22.43 27.43
CA MET A 267 -14.49 23.19 27.17
C MET A 267 -15.72 22.51 27.79
N LEU A 268 -15.88 21.20 27.57
CA LEU A 268 -16.95 20.40 28.18
C LEU A 268 -16.96 20.50 29.73
N THR A 269 -15.80 20.39 30.38
CA THR A 269 -15.69 20.45 31.85
C THR A 269 -15.87 21.85 32.43
N SER A 270 -15.61 22.89 31.64
CA SER A 270 -15.69 24.29 32.09
C SER A 270 -17.12 24.78 32.34
N GLY A 271 -18.13 24.04 31.89
CA GLY A 271 -19.53 24.47 31.93
C GLY A 271 -19.98 25.20 30.67
N ASP A 272 -19.14 25.29 29.64
CA ASP A 272 -19.47 25.94 28.36
C ASP A 272 -20.78 25.42 27.76
N ASP A 273 -21.61 26.33 27.24
CA ASP A 273 -22.96 26.06 26.73
C ASP A 273 -22.93 25.29 25.39
N GLU A 274 -21.91 25.50 24.56
CA GLU A 274 -21.74 24.73 23.32
C GLU A 274 -21.27 23.30 23.62
N ALA A 275 -20.60 23.11 24.76
CA ALA A 275 -20.11 21.83 25.26
C ALA A 275 -19.25 21.09 24.22
N ALA A 276 -18.50 21.82 23.39
CA ALA A 276 -17.65 21.22 22.36
C ALA A 276 -16.49 20.41 22.98
N ILE A 277 -15.99 19.45 22.21
CA ILE A 277 -14.73 18.75 22.49
C ILE A 277 -13.80 18.84 21.29
N GLU A 278 -12.50 18.83 21.55
CA GLU A 278 -11.49 18.85 20.50
C GLU A 278 -10.84 17.49 20.37
N VAL A 279 -10.89 16.88 19.19
CA VAL A 279 -10.12 15.67 18.88
C VAL A 279 -8.70 16.07 18.51
N LEU A 280 -7.71 15.54 19.20
CA LEU A 280 -6.31 15.91 19.03
C LEU A 280 -5.67 15.32 17.76
N GLU A 281 -4.59 15.96 17.30
CA GLU A 281 -3.88 15.62 16.04
C GLU A 281 -3.29 14.19 16.00
N ALA A 282 -3.08 13.60 17.18
CA ALA A 282 -2.57 12.24 17.34
C ALA A 282 -3.45 11.15 16.71
N THR A 283 -4.67 11.49 16.31
CA THR A 283 -5.66 10.56 15.73
C THR A 283 -5.48 10.38 14.22
N LYS A 284 -6.11 9.34 13.67
CA LYS A 284 -6.09 9.06 12.22
C LYS A 284 -6.70 10.19 11.38
N THR A 285 -7.41 11.11 12.03
CA THR A 285 -8.44 11.97 11.43
C THR A 285 -8.08 13.43 11.48
N GLY A 286 -6.98 13.77 12.15
CA GLY A 286 -6.49 15.12 12.30
C GLY A 286 -7.21 15.84 13.42
N GLN A 287 -6.71 17.04 13.75
CA GLN A 287 -7.30 17.91 14.75
C GLN A 287 -8.65 18.44 14.26
N HIS A 288 -9.70 18.33 15.07
CA HIS A 288 -11.03 18.88 14.75
C HIS A 288 -11.94 18.98 15.97
N ASP A 289 -12.79 20.00 15.96
CA ASP A 289 -13.81 20.20 16.98
C ASP A 289 -15.09 19.44 16.67
N VAL A 290 -15.78 19.02 17.73
CA VAL A 290 -17.00 18.23 17.65
C VAL A 290 -18.00 18.70 18.69
N TRP A 291 -19.23 18.94 18.25
CA TRP A 291 -20.36 19.36 19.09
C TRP A 291 -21.30 18.17 19.37
N PRO A 292 -22.02 18.21 20.50
CA PRO A 292 -22.94 17.16 20.89
C PRO A 292 -24.21 17.17 20.04
N PHE A 293 -24.65 15.99 19.60
CA PHE A 293 -25.96 15.81 18.96
C PHE A 293 -26.65 14.54 19.49
N PRO A 294 -27.69 14.68 20.34
CA PRO A 294 -28.28 15.94 20.82
C PRO A 294 -27.54 16.54 22.03
N LEU A 295 -27.75 17.83 22.34
CA LEU A 295 -27.04 18.55 23.41
C LEU A 295 -27.43 18.04 24.80
N GLU A 296 -28.70 17.71 25.01
CA GLU A 296 -29.22 17.21 26.30
C GLU A 296 -28.57 15.91 26.78
N TRP A 297 -27.89 15.17 25.89
CA TRP A 297 -27.13 13.98 26.27
C TRP A 297 -25.86 14.29 27.07
N VAL A 298 -25.37 15.53 27.02
CA VAL A 298 -24.30 16.00 27.91
C VAL A 298 -24.72 15.83 29.36
N ASP A 299 -25.93 16.26 29.71
CA ASP A 299 -26.46 16.16 31.07
C ASP A 299 -27.00 14.76 31.36
N ALA A 300 -27.75 14.16 30.42
CA ALA A 300 -28.31 12.82 30.60
C ALA A 300 -27.24 11.75 30.85
N PHE A 301 -26.05 11.91 30.27
CA PHE A 301 -24.90 11.02 30.49
C PHE A 301 -23.86 11.59 31.47
N ASN A 302 -24.13 12.70 32.15
CA ASN A 302 -23.19 13.33 33.09
C ASN A 302 -21.77 13.51 32.50
N LEU A 303 -21.68 13.97 31.25
CA LEU A 303 -20.42 14.01 30.48
C LEU A 303 -19.47 15.11 30.93
N ARG A 304 -19.95 16.10 31.70
CA ARG A 304 -19.08 17.11 32.32
C ARG A 304 -18.17 16.51 33.39
N GLU A 305 -18.51 15.34 33.92
CA GLU A 305 -17.65 14.59 34.83
C GLU A 305 -16.77 13.60 34.05
N VAL A 306 -15.60 14.06 33.60
CA VAL A 306 -14.69 13.26 32.78
C VAL A 306 -14.13 12.07 33.56
N ARG A 307 -14.46 10.85 33.11
CA ARG A 307 -14.01 9.59 33.71
C ARG A 307 -13.51 8.63 32.64
N LEU A 308 -12.21 8.63 32.35
CA LEU A 308 -11.61 7.70 31.39
C LEU A 308 -11.08 6.43 32.07
N PRO A 309 -11.23 5.23 31.46
CA PRO A 309 -10.64 4.02 32.00
C PRO A 309 -9.11 4.06 31.84
N LYS A 310 -8.38 3.43 32.76
CA LYS A 310 -6.92 3.29 32.68
C LYS A 310 -6.56 2.36 31.52
N VAL A 311 -6.19 2.94 30.38
CA VAL A 311 -5.74 2.22 29.18
C VAL A 311 -4.38 2.77 28.72
N ASN A 312 -3.54 1.94 28.11
CA ASN A 312 -2.28 2.42 27.54
C ASN A 312 -2.57 3.23 26.26
N THR A 313 -2.34 4.55 26.31
CA THR A 313 -2.48 5.51 25.20
C THR A 313 -1.13 6.00 24.66
N ASP A 314 -0.01 5.50 25.19
CA ASP A 314 1.31 5.88 24.71
C ASP A 314 1.57 5.24 23.33
N LEU A 315 1.47 6.07 22.29
CA LEU A 315 1.65 5.65 20.90
C LEU A 315 3.09 5.20 20.56
N SER A 316 4.05 5.34 21.48
CA SER A 316 5.37 4.72 21.33
C SER A 316 5.36 3.22 21.66
N THR A 317 4.42 2.78 22.50
CA THR A 317 4.29 1.39 22.97
C THR A 317 2.99 0.70 22.53
N THR A 318 2.00 1.45 22.04
CA THR A 318 0.72 0.95 21.52
C THR A 318 0.37 1.53 20.15
N THR A 319 -0.81 1.19 19.61
CA THR A 319 -1.33 1.76 18.35
C THR A 319 -2.78 2.22 18.52
N LEU A 320 -3.20 3.22 17.74
CA LEU A 320 -4.60 3.66 17.68
C LEU A 320 -5.57 2.50 17.40
N GLN A 321 -5.14 1.51 16.60
CA GLN A 321 -5.94 0.32 16.32
C GLN A 321 -6.16 -0.52 17.58
N LEU A 322 -5.09 -0.79 18.34
CA LEU A 322 -5.19 -1.59 19.57
C LEU A 322 -6.05 -0.86 20.61
N VAL A 323 -5.86 0.44 20.78
CA VAL A 323 -6.68 1.28 21.66
C VAL A 323 -8.16 1.20 21.25
N GLY A 324 -8.48 1.40 19.97
CA GLY A 324 -9.86 1.29 19.48
C GLY A 324 -10.46 -0.12 19.59
N GLN A 325 -9.63 -1.17 19.54
CA GLN A 325 -10.07 -2.55 19.77
C GLN A 325 -10.46 -2.82 21.22
N LEU A 326 -9.88 -2.10 22.19
CA LEU A 326 -10.30 -2.21 23.60
C LEU A 326 -11.77 -1.84 23.77
N VAL A 327 -12.20 -0.75 23.13
CA VAL A 327 -13.63 -0.34 23.13
C VAL A 327 -14.50 -1.44 22.53
N SER A 328 -14.13 -1.99 21.37
CA SER A 328 -14.91 -3.06 20.74
C SER A 328 -14.99 -4.33 21.60
N LYS A 329 -13.89 -4.71 22.25
CA LYS A 329 -13.87 -5.83 23.20
C LYS A 329 -14.77 -5.55 24.40
N GLN A 330 -14.76 -4.32 24.91
CA GLN A 330 -15.57 -3.96 26.05
C GLN A 330 -17.07 -3.93 25.72
N PHE A 331 -17.46 -3.39 24.56
CA PHE A 331 -18.85 -3.44 24.09
C PHE A 331 -19.35 -4.87 24.00
N ARG A 332 -18.52 -5.79 23.46
CA ARG A 332 -18.84 -7.21 23.42
C ARG A 332 -18.98 -7.83 24.82
N ARG A 333 -18.14 -7.41 25.77
CA ARG A 333 -18.20 -7.89 27.17
C ARG A 333 -19.48 -7.45 27.88
N TYR A 334 -20.01 -6.29 27.53
CA TYR A 334 -21.30 -5.79 28.02
C TYR A 334 -22.49 -6.30 27.20
N GLU A 335 -22.27 -7.16 26.21
CA GLU A 335 -23.33 -7.72 25.35
C GLU A 335 -24.18 -6.66 24.65
N ILE A 336 -23.55 -5.52 24.32
CA ILE A 336 -24.21 -4.42 23.61
C ILE A 336 -24.59 -4.91 22.20
N PRO A 337 -25.85 -4.74 21.75
CA PRO A 337 -26.36 -5.36 20.53
C PRO A 337 -25.87 -4.71 19.23
N PHE A 338 -25.06 -3.66 19.31
CA PHE A 338 -24.49 -2.93 18.18
C PHE A 338 -23.01 -2.61 18.43
N SER A 339 -22.30 -2.31 17.34
CA SER A 339 -20.87 -1.98 17.43
C SER A 339 -20.66 -0.53 17.89
N PRO A 340 -19.51 -0.18 18.48
CA PRO A 340 -19.18 1.21 18.79
C PRO A 340 -19.23 2.13 17.57
N TYR A 341 -18.95 1.61 16.38
CA TYR A 341 -18.98 2.38 15.13
C TYR A 341 -20.41 2.72 14.69
N ASP A 342 -21.41 1.96 15.15
CA ASP A 342 -22.82 2.25 14.85
C ASP A 342 -23.32 3.48 15.64
N LEU A 343 -22.76 3.77 16.82
CA LEU A 343 -23.01 5.03 17.54
C LEU A 343 -22.56 6.25 16.72
N ARG A 344 -21.36 6.16 16.13
CA ARG A 344 -20.85 7.18 15.22
C ARG A 344 -21.73 7.38 13.99
N HIS A 345 -22.27 6.29 13.43
CA HIS A 345 -23.22 6.39 12.32
C HIS A 345 -24.56 6.99 12.77
N ALA A 346 -25.08 6.62 13.94
CA ALA A 346 -26.30 7.17 14.50
C ALA A 346 -26.18 8.69 14.73
N TRP A 347 -25.07 9.13 15.30
CA TRP A 347 -24.75 10.56 15.45
C TRP A 347 -24.77 11.30 14.11
N ALA A 348 -24.11 10.75 13.08
CA ALA A 348 -24.11 11.39 11.75
C ALA A 348 -25.53 11.51 11.17
N VAL A 349 -26.35 10.47 11.33
CA VAL A 349 -27.75 10.48 10.91
C VAL A 349 -28.56 11.53 11.67
N ARG A 350 -28.30 11.75 12.97
CA ARG A 350 -28.91 12.86 13.73
C ARG A 350 -28.53 14.22 13.15
N THR A 351 -27.24 14.45 12.87
CA THR A 351 -26.79 15.74 12.28
C THR A 351 -27.48 16.03 10.95
N ILE A 352 -27.68 15.00 10.11
CA ILE A 352 -28.45 15.13 8.87
C ILE A 352 -29.92 15.44 9.19
N GLY A 353 -30.52 14.73 10.16
CA GLY A 353 -31.91 14.92 10.56
C GLY A 353 -32.23 16.34 11.03
N VAL A 354 -31.32 16.97 11.78
CA VAL A 354 -31.46 18.35 12.26
C VAL A 354 -31.09 19.40 11.21
N GLY A 355 -30.60 18.98 10.04
CA GLY A 355 -30.26 19.87 8.93
C GLY A 355 -28.88 20.51 9.00
N LEU A 356 -27.94 19.95 9.78
CA LEU A 356 -26.56 20.43 9.81
C LEU A 356 -25.94 20.28 8.40
N PRO A 357 -25.21 21.29 7.88
CA PRO A 357 -24.59 21.18 6.56
C PRO A 357 -23.61 20.00 6.49
N ASP A 358 -23.68 19.22 5.41
CA ASP A 358 -22.87 18.00 5.23
C ASP A 358 -21.36 18.29 5.29
N THR A 359 -20.94 19.49 4.91
CA THR A 359 -19.55 19.97 5.02
C THR A 359 -19.09 20.10 6.47
N VAL A 360 -19.97 20.59 7.35
CA VAL A 360 -19.73 20.74 8.79
C VAL A 360 -19.72 19.37 9.45
N SER A 361 -20.74 18.53 9.20
CA SER A 361 -20.77 17.15 9.70
C SER A 361 -19.53 16.36 9.26
N ALA A 362 -19.10 16.48 8.00
CA ALA A 362 -17.90 15.80 7.52
C ALA A 362 -16.62 16.27 8.24
N ARG A 363 -16.49 17.58 8.50
CA ARG A 363 -15.36 18.15 9.22
C ARG A 363 -15.31 17.69 10.69
N MET A 364 -16.45 17.76 11.39
CA MET A 364 -16.59 17.24 12.77
C MET A 364 -16.36 15.73 12.86
N MET A 365 -16.50 15.02 11.74
CA MET A 365 -16.19 13.60 11.65
C MET A 365 -14.76 13.33 11.14
N GLY A 366 -13.94 14.35 10.91
CA GLY A 366 -12.55 14.18 10.44
C GLY A 366 -12.45 13.33 9.16
N HIS A 367 -13.33 13.57 8.17
CA HIS A 367 -13.27 12.95 6.85
C HIS A 367 -13.73 13.91 5.75
N SER A 368 -13.42 13.60 4.49
CA SER A 368 -13.83 14.47 3.38
C SER A 368 -15.34 14.39 3.11
N VAL A 369 -15.89 15.49 2.60
CA VAL A 369 -17.30 15.60 2.17
C VAL A 369 -17.66 14.50 1.18
N ALA A 370 -16.76 14.17 0.25
CA ALA A 370 -16.96 13.09 -0.70
C ALA A 370 -17.14 11.71 -0.02
N VAL A 371 -16.39 11.44 1.05
CA VAL A 371 -16.56 10.21 1.85
C VAL A 371 -17.87 10.28 2.64
N HIS A 372 -18.21 11.43 3.21
CA HIS A 372 -19.46 11.64 3.95
C HIS A 372 -20.69 11.40 3.07
N ASN A 373 -20.79 12.11 1.94
CA ASN A 373 -21.91 12.01 1.02
C ASN A 373 -22.03 10.60 0.44
N ARG A 374 -20.91 9.94 0.12
CA ARG A 374 -20.93 8.54 -0.34
C ARG A 374 -21.46 7.58 0.73
N THR A 375 -21.14 7.82 2.00
CA THR A 375 -21.52 6.94 3.12
C THR A 375 -22.97 7.14 3.52
N TYR A 376 -23.43 8.40 3.59
CA TYR A 376 -24.74 8.77 4.10
C TYR A 376 -25.75 9.18 3.02
N HIS A 377 -25.42 8.94 1.74
CA HIS A 377 -26.20 9.36 0.58
C HIS A 377 -27.71 9.15 0.75
N ARG A 378 -28.11 7.96 1.20
CA ARG A 378 -29.53 7.62 1.41
C ARG A 378 -30.25 8.58 2.38
N TRP A 379 -29.61 8.91 3.50
CA TRP A 379 -30.21 9.79 4.52
C TRP A 379 -30.23 11.24 4.06
N ILE A 380 -29.15 11.70 3.43
CA ILE A 380 -29.04 13.04 2.84
C ILE A 380 -30.14 13.23 1.78
N THR A 381 -30.24 12.32 0.81
CA THR A 381 -31.26 12.37 -0.24
C THR A 381 -32.68 12.41 0.35
N ARG A 382 -32.95 11.61 1.39
CA ARG A 382 -34.26 11.61 2.06
C ARG A 382 -34.55 12.95 2.77
N ARG A 383 -33.56 13.53 3.45
CA ARG A 383 -33.70 14.87 4.08
C ARG A 383 -34.03 15.91 3.03
N ASP A 384 -33.26 15.96 1.95
CA ASP A 384 -33.39 16.97 0.89
C ASP A 384 -34.75 16.85 0.18
N GLN A 385 -35.19 15.61 -0.11
CA GLN A 385 -36.53 15.35 -0.63
C GLN A 385 -37.63 15.83 0.34
N SER A 386 -37.52 15.51 1.62
CA SER A 386 -38.48 15.93 2.65
C SER A 386 -38.55 17.45 2.78
N ALA A 387 -37.41 18.13 2.80
CA ALA A 387 -37.33 19.59 2.85
C ALA A 387 -37.96 20.24 1.62
N ALA A 388 -37.67 19.72 0.42
CA ALA A 388 -38.27 20.22 -0.83
C ALA A 388 -39.79 20.06 -0.85
N VAL A 389 -40.32 18.90 -0.40
CA VAL A 389 -41.76 18.67 -0.29
C VAL A 389 -42.40 19.62 0.72
N LYS A 390 -41.81 19.79 1.91
CA LYS A 390 -42.32 20.74 2.92
C LYS A 390 -42.34 22.18 2.38
N ALA A 391 -41.30 22.60 1.68
CA ALA A 391 -41.22 23.93 1.09
C ALA A 391 -42.24 24.14 -0.03
N ALA A 392 -42.55 23.11 -0.83
CA ALA A 392 -43.60 23.18 -1.84
C ALA A 392 -45.00 23.26 -1.22
N LEU A 393 -45.27 22.44 -0.19
CA LEU A 393 -46.55 22.44 0.53
C LEU A 393 -46.80 23.75 1.28
N ALA A 394 -45.76 24.43 1.78
CA ALA A 394 -45.90 25.73 2.44
C ALA A 394 -46.20 26.90 1.47
N LYS A 395 -46.04 26.68 0.16
CA LYS A 395 -46.31 27.67 -0.90
C LYS A 395 -47.64 27.42 -1.63
N ALA A 396 -48.24 26.25 -1.43
CA ALA A 396 -49.55 25.87 -1.93
C ALA A 396 -50.61 26.27 -0.90
#